data_AF-A0A897NWI1-F1
#
_entry.id   AF-A0A897NWI1-F1
#
_cell.length_a   1.000
_cell.length_b   1.000
_cell.length_c   1.000
_cell.angle_alpha   90.00
_cell.angle_beta   90.00
_cell.angle_gamma   90.00
#
_symmetry.space_group_name_H-M   'P 1'
#
loop_
_entity.id
_entity.type
_entity.pdbx_description
1 polymer ?
#
loop_
_entity_poly.entity_id
_entity_poly.type
_entity_poly.pdbx_seq_one_letter_code
_entity_poly.pdbx_strand_id
1 'polypeptide(L)'
;MSESTSPTDRFDPDAGREVVSRARQAIEDAVTADGESTPSLDPPSDRLRVIRGSFVTIKRGGRLRGCIGRPAPDEPLGTVVVDAAVDAALHDPRVSAVKPDELGNVTVSVSVLSEPEPLPTTDPEHVEVGTHGLIVQRGRARGLLLPQVAVDQDWDAETFLDEACRKAGLSPDVWRGGTVDIERFTGQVFSEARPRGTVVERPLGRPSDAGQRDAGGAQPRTDGGTVREPAVAGEFYADDPDTLRTQLRESFTHEIGPGALADHEGDSRPLALVAPHAGYPYSGPVAAHSYATIAHRSKPETVVVLGPNHRRVGADVAVAPSDRWRTPLGETSVDRGLAQAVVDGADGATFDAVAHETEHSVEVQVPFLQHVLADVSIVPICLGAIGHDRAASLGATLSSAIDRAGRDAIIVASTDLTHYQSHDAAREADRPIREAIEALDTDAIARRVASGHSMCGPWATVAALRAARERGADSGDVLTYATSGDTAGSPGRVVGYCSAAIR
;
A
#
# COMPACT_ATOMS: atom_id res chain seq x y z
N MET A 1 38.76 -3.03 -22.49
CA MET A 1 38.16 -1.87 -23.18
C MET A 1 37.20 -2.38 -24.25
N SER A 2 35.91 -2.41 -23.92
CA SER A 2 34.82 -1.95 -24.79
C SER A 2 33.54 -2.07 -23.96
N GLU A 3 33.24 -1.03 -23.19
CA GLU A 3 31.86 -0.78 -22.78
C GLU A 3 31.07 -0.57 -24.08
N SER A 4 30.21 -1.53 -24.39
CA SER A 4 29.20 -1.41 -25.43
C SER A 4 27.85 -1.22 -24.73
N THR A 5 27.68 -0.09 -24.06
CA THR A 5 26.34 0.43 -23.78
C THR A 5 25.76 0.86 -25.11
N SER A 6 24.85 0.05 -25.67
CA SER A 6 23.94 0.47 -26.73
C SER A 6 23.31 1.81 -26.32
N PRO A 7 23.19 2.81 -27.22
CA PRO A 7 22.53 4.07 -26.90
C PRO A 7 21.10 3.75 -26.47
N THR A 8 20.78 4.01 -25.21
CA THR A 8 19.46 3.76 -24.64
C THR A 8 18.41 4.49 -25.47
N ASP A 9 17.35 3.77 -25.89
CA ASP A 9 16.19 4.26 -26.65
C ASP A 9 15.30 5.21 -25.82
N ARG A 10 15.97 6.19 -25.18
CA ARG A 10 15.40 7.09 -24.21
C ARG A 10 14.67 8.22 -24.93
N PHE A 11 13.40 8.37 -24.62
CA PHE A 11 12.55 9.45 -25.06
C PHE A 11 13.02 10.80 -24.50
N ASP A 12 13.02 11.82 -25.36
CA ASP A 12 13.46 13.17 -25.04
C ASP A 12 12.63 13.76 -23.88
N PRO A 13 13.26 14.17 -22.75
CA PRO A 13 12.55 14.75 -21.62
C PRO A 13 11.73 16.00 -21.94
N ASP A 14 12.15 16.81 -22.92
CA ASP A 14 11.41 18.00 -23.34
C ASP A 14 10.12 17.60 -24.09
N ALA A 15 10.22 16.60 -24.98
CA ALA A 15 9.06 15.97 -25.62
C ALA A 15 8.17 15.25 -24.59
N GLY A 16 8.76 14.72 -23.52
CA GLY A 16 8.08 14.16 -22.35
C GLY A 16 7.14 15.16 -21.65
N ARG A 17 7.54 16.45 -21.58
CA ARG A 17 6.67 17.51 -21.05
C ARG A 17 5.54 17.85 -22.02
N GLU A 18 5.83 17.83 -23.32
CA GLU A 18 4.83 18.06 -24.36
C GLU A 18 3.72 17.00 -24.34
N VAL A 19 4.07 15.71 -24.23
CA VAL A 19 3.05 14.63 -24.18
C VAL A 19 2.11 14.78 -22.99
N VAL A 20 2.61 15.16 -21.81
CA VAL A 20 1.76 15.37 -20.63
C VAL A 20 0.87 16.60 -20.80
N SER A 21 1.42 17.70 -21.33
CA SER A 21 0.63 18.90 -21.62
C SER A 21 -0.49 18.63 -22.64
N ARG A 22 -0.18 17.81 -23.66
CA ARG A 22 -1.15 17.42 -24.69
C ARG A 22 -2.25 16.53 -24.13
N ALA A 23 -1.88 15.54 -23.31
CA ALA A 23 -2.84 14.68 -22.60
C ALA A 23 -3.75 15.51 -21.68
N ARG A 24 -3.18 16.44 -20.90
CA ARG A 24 -3.91 17.35 -20.02
C ARG A 24 -4.97 18.15 -20.78
N GLN A 25 -4.57 18.81 -21.87
CA GLN A 25 -5.49 19.62 -22.65
C GLN A 25 -6.59 18.77 -23.31
N ALA A 26 -6.25 17.58 -23.82
CA ALA A 26 -7.23 16.64 -24.36
C ALA A 26 -8.29 16.23 -23.32
N ILE A 27 -7.87 15.97 -22.08
CA ILE A 27 -8.77 15.64 -20.97
C ILE A 27 -9.68 16.82 -20.63
N GLU A 28 -9.10 18.03 -20.51
CA GLU A 28 -9.88 19.23 -20.15
C GLU A 28 -10.92 19.55 -21.22
N ASP A 29 -10.54 19.52 -22.51
CA ASP A 29 -11.46 19.75 -23.63
C ASP A 29 -12.59 18.72 -23.64
N ALA A 30 -12.24 17.42 -23.54
CA ALA A 30 -13.22 16.35 -23.62
C ALA A 30 -14.21 16.35 -22.43
N VAL A 31 -13.73 16.64 -21.22
CA VAL A 31 -14.58 16.71 -20.02
C VAL A 31 -15.44 17.97 -20.00
N THR A 32 -14.94 19.11 -20.48
CA THR A 32 -15.71 20.37 -20.46
C THR A 32 -16.73 20.48 -21.59
N ALA A 33 -16.53 19.74 -22.69
CA ALA A 33 -17.46 19.67 -23.81
C ALA A 33 -18.47 18.51 -23.72
N ASP A 34 -18.59 17.84 -22.55
CA ASP A 34 -19.41 16.64 -22.35
C ASP A 34 -19.20 15.54 -23.42
N GLY A 35 -17.98 15.46 -23.98
CA GLY A 35 -17.62 14.50 -25.03
C GLY A 35 -18.12 14.84 -26.44
N GLU A 36 -18.76 16.00 -26.66
CA GLU A 36 -19.37 16.35 -27.96
C GLU A 36 -18.40 17.02 -28.96
N SER A 37 -17.18 17.37 -28.55
CA SER A 37 -16.19 18.03 -29.44
C SER A 37 -14.80 17.41 -29.36
N THR A 38 -14.14 17.28 -30.51
CA THR A 38 -12.72 16.90 -30.61
C THR A 38 -11.84 17.97 -29.93
N PRO A 39 -10.85 17.59 -29.11
CA PRO A 39 -9.94 18.53 -28.48
C PRO A 39 -9.28 19.49 -29.49
N SER A 40 -9.28 20.78 -29.17
CA SER A 40 -8.71 21.83 -30.03
C SER A 40 -7.23 22.00 -29.71
N LEU A 41 -6.43 21.04 -30.13
CA LEU A 41 -4.99 21.02 -29.87
C LEU A 41 -4.20 21.62 -31.02
N ASP A 42 -3.15 22.39 -30.67
CA ASP A 42 -2.11 22.73 -31.64
C ASP A 42 -1.50 21.45 -32.24
N PRO A 43 -1.02 21.50 -33.50
CA PRO A 43 -0.30 20.39 -34.10
C PRO A 43 0.86 19.94 -33.19
N PRO A 44 1.06 18.62 -33.02
CA PRO A 44 2.18 18.14 -32.21
C PRO A 44 3.50 18.56 -32.85
N SER A 45 4.52 18.78 -32.03
CA SER A 45 5.86 19.02 -32.53
C SER A 45 6.37 17.81 -33.31
N ASP A 46 7.39 18.01 -34.16
CA ASP A 46 8.01 16.92 -34.91
C ASP A 46 8.57 15.81 -33.99
N ARG A 47 8.84 16.11 -32.71
CA ARG A 47 9.34 15.13 -31.72
C ARG A 47 8.29 14.08 -31.35
N LEU A 48 7.00 14.38 -31.48
CA LEU A 48 5.91 13.45 -31.19
C LEU A 48 5.41 12.69 -32.44
N ARG A 49 6.13 12.82 -33.57
CA ARG A 49 5.82 12.07 -34.81
C ARG A 49 6.33 10.62 -34.79
N VAL A 50 7.11 10.25 -33.78
CA VAL A 50 7.59 8.88 -33.59
C VAL A 50 6.43 7.93 -33.33
N ILE A 51 6.55 6.69 -33.81
CA ILE A 51 5.56 5.64 -33.55
C ILE A 51 5.96 4.93 -32.26
N ARG A 52 5.26 5.22 -31.17
CA ARG A 52 5.50 4.62 -29.84
C ARG A 52 4.19 4.41 -29.11
N GLY A 53 4.09 3.29 -28.40
CA GLY A 53 2.97 3.04 -27.50
C GLY A 53 2.97 3.99 -26.31
N SER A 54 1.77 4.26 -25.78
CA SER A 54 1.67 5.02 -24.54
C SER A 54 0.48 4.63 -23.68
N PHE A 55 0.59 4.93 -22.39
CA PHE A 55 -0.52 4.87 -21.42
C PHE A 55 -0.70 6.24 -20.79
N VAL A 56 -1.92 6.76 -20.83
CA VAL A 56 -2.31 7.97 -20.11
C VAL A 56 -3.01 7.55 -18.83
N THR A 57 -2.51 8.06 -17.71
CA THR A 57 -3.07 7.80 -16.38
C THR A 57 -3.49 9.11 -15.74
N ILE A 58 -4.72 9.15 -15.25
CA ILE A 58 -5.30 10.24 -14.49
C ILE A 58 -5.39 9.78 -13.05
N LYS A 59 -4.91 10.58 -12.11
CA LYS A 59 -5.04 10.29 -10.68
C LYS A 59 -5.63 11.46 -9.93
N ARG A 60 -6.41 11.19 -8.88
CA ARG A 60 -6.90 12.19 -7.92
C ARG A 60 -6.47 11.75 -6.53
N GLY A 61 -5.68 12.57 -5.83
CA GLY A 61 -5.14 12.20 -4.50
C GLY A 61 -4.41 10.84 -4.52
N GLY A 62 -3.66 10.55 -5.58
CA GLY A 62 -2.96 9.26 -5.76
C GLY A 62 -3.83 8.10 -6.27
N ARG A 63 -5.16 8.20 -6.22
CA ARG A 63 -6.11 7.17 -6.68
C ARG A 63 -6.33 7.23 -8.19
N LEU A 64 -6.49 6.07 -8.83
CA LEU A 64 -6.75 5.96 -10.26
C LEU A 64 -8.11 6.59 -10.62
N ARG A 65 -8.10 7.57 -11.53
CA ARG A 65 -9.32 8.13 -12.16
C ARG A 65 -9.47 7.84 -13.65
N GLY A 66 -8.48 7.17 -14.22
CA GLY A 66 -8.52 6.63 -15.56
C GLY A 66 -7.13 6.15 -15.94
N CYS A 67 -7.01 5.01 -16.62
CA CYS A 67 -5.76 4.62 -17.25
C CYS A 67 -6.04 3.81 -18.50
N ILE A 68 -5.84 4.44 -19.65
CA ILE A 68 -5.99 3.78 -20.95
C ILE A 68 -4.66 3.91 -21.67
N GLY A 69 -4.30 2.84 -22.38
CA GLY A 69 -3.12 2.85 -23.22
C GLY A 69 -3.34 2.15 -24.54
N ARG A 70 -2.50 2.52 -25.48
CA ARG A 70 -2.41 1.97 -26.83
C ARG A 70 -0.97 1.50 -26.99
N PRO A 71 -0.66 0.25 -26.61
CA PRO A 71 0.72 -0.19 -26.46
C PRO A 71 1.47 -0.48 -27.77
N ALA A 72 0.77 -0.71 -28.87
CA ALA A 72 1.37 -0.85 -30.20
C ALA A 72 0.50 -0.12 -31.22
N PRO A 73 0.68 1.20 -31.34
CA PRO A 73 -0.05 2.01 -32.29
C PRO A 73 0.59 1.95 -33.68
N ASP A 74 -0.20 2.16 -34.71
CA ASP A 74 0.21 2.47 -36.08
C ASP A 74 0.21 3.99 -36.37
N GLU A 75 -0.08 4.78 -35.34
CA GLU A 75 -0.18 6.24 -35.38
C GLU A 75 0.94 6.95 -34.59
N PRO A 76 1.25 8.21 -34.95
CA PRO A 76 2.18 9.04 -34.18
C PRO A 76 1.82 9.17 -32.70
N LEU A 77 2.82 9.16 -31.82
CA LEU A 77 2.67 9.29 -30.37
C LEU A 77 1.78 10.47 -29.96
N GLY A 78 1.90 11.61 -30.66
CA GLY A 78 1.07 12.78 -30.40
C GLY A 78 -0.43 12.55 -30.59
N THR A 79 -0.84 11.67 -31.50
CA THR A 79 -2.24 11.25 -31.71
C THR A 79 -2.65 10.23 -30.64
N VAL A 80 -1.79 9.22 -30.44
CA VAL A 80 -2.02 8.12 -29.51
C VAL A 80 -2.29 8.62 -28.09
N VAL A 81 -1.52 9.62 -27.64
CA VAL A 81 -1.68 10.24 -26.32
C VAL A 81 -3.03 10.94 -26.19
N VAL A 82 -3.52 11.62 -27.24
CA VAL A 82 -4.81 12.32 -27.22
C VAL A 82 -5.94 11.33 -27.07
N ASP A 83 -5.97 10.31 -27.92
CA ASP A 83 -6.98 9.25 -27.88
C ASP A 83 -7.02 8.56 -26.52
N ALA A 84 -5.85 8.13 -26.03
CA ALA A 84 -5.74 7.46 -24.75
C ALA A 84 -6.15 8.38 -23.59
N ALA A 85 -5.89 9.69 -23.68
CA ALA A 85 -6.28 10.65 -22.65
C ALA A 85 -7.80 10.86 -22.60
N VAL A 86 -8.45 10.99 -23.76
CA VAL A 86 -9.92 11.08 -23.86
C VAL A 86 -10.58 9.81 -23.33
N ASP A 87 -10.12 8.64 -23.77
CA ASP A 87 -10.65 7.36 -23.30
C ASP A 87 -10.41 7.17 -21.79
N ALA A 88 -9.24 7.55 -21.28
CA ALA A 88 -8.97 7.48 -19.83
C ALA A 88 -9.92 8.39 -19.04
N ALA A 89 -10.27 9.56 -19.56
CA ALA A 89 -11.18 10.48 -18.87
C ALA A 89 -12.65 10.05 -18.94
N LEU A 90 -13.11 9.54 -20.08
CA LEU A 90 -14.54 9.38 -20.35
C LEU A 90 -15.00 7.92 -20.47
N HIS A 91 -14.11 7.00 -20.86
CA HIS A 91 -14.49 5.66 -21.33
C HIS A 91 -13.74 4.51 -20.64
N ASP A 92 -12.98 4.75 -19.56
CA ASP A 92 -12.34 3.68 -18.81
C ASP A 92 -13.41 2.83 -18.07
N PRO A 93 -13.65 1.56 -18.45
CA PRO A 93 -14.75 0.76 -17.92
C PRO A 93 -14.61 0.42 -16.43
N ARG A 94 -13.44 0.65 -15.84
CA ARG A 94 -13.15 0.34 -14.44
C ARG A 94 -13.57 1.46 -13.49
N VAL A 95 -13.83 2.66 -14.01
CA VAL A 95 -14.07 3.86 -13.20
C VAL A 95 -15.13 4.76 -13.85
N SER A 96 -15.77 5.64 -13.08
CA SER A 96 -16.70 6.62 -13.66
C SER A 96 -15.95 7.65 -14.53
N ALA A 97 -16.66 8.31 -15.44
CA ALA A 97 -16.10 9.43 -16.20
C ALA A 97 -15.64 10.56 -15.25
N VAL A 98 -14.56 11.26 -15.62
CA VAL A 98 -14.03 12.42 -14.91
C VAL A 98 -15.00 13.60 -15.09
N LYS A 99 -15.36 14.26 -13.99
CA LYS A 99 -16.27 15.42 -14.02
C LYS A 99 -15.51 16.76 -14.11
N PRO A 100 -16.15 17.84 -14.62
CA PRO A 100 -15.52 19.15 -14.74
C PRO A 100 -14.95 19.71 -13.42
N ASP A 101 -15.61 19.47 -12.29
CA ASP A 101 -15.16 19.89 -10.96
C ASP A 101 -13.94 19.11 -10.44
N GLU A 102 -13.62 17.96 -11.04
CA GLU A 102 -12.44 17.16 -10.69
C GLU A 102 -11.17 17.65 -11.38
N LEU A 103 -11.28 18.38 -12.50
CA LEU A 103 -10.14 18.76 -13.36
C LEU A 103 -9.05 19.52 -12.60
N GLY A 104 -9.43 20.36 -11.65
CA GLY A 104 -8.47 21.12 -10.83
C GLY A 104 -7.68 20.27 -9.82
N ASN A 105 -8.11 19.03 -9.57
CA ASN A 105 -7.60 18.17 -8.50
C ASN A 105 -6.97 16.86 -9.01
N VAL A 106 -6.91 16.67 -10.33
CA VAL A 106 -6.29 15.48 -10.93
C VAL A 106 -4.86 15.76 -11.38
N THR A 107 -3.96 14.80 -11.22
CA THR A 107 -2.66 14.75 -11.91
C THR A 107 -2.76 13.87 -13.15
N VAL A 108 -1.98 14.22 -14.17
CA VAL A 108 -1.88 13.44 -15.41
C VAL A 108 -0.45 12.94 -15.55
N SER A 109 -0.32 11.67 -15.91
CA SER A 109 0.96 11.05 -16.26
C SER A 109 0.84 10.27 -17.55
N VAL A 110 1.88 10.32 -18.38
CA VAL A 110 1.98 9.59 -19.64
C VAL A 110 3.20 8.67 -19.56
N SER A 111 2.97 7.37 -19.69
CA SER A 111 4.03 6.38 -19.87
C SER A 111 4.28 6.19 -21.36
N VAL A 112 5.45 6.56 -21.85
CA VAL A 112 5.88 6.37 -23.24
C VAL A 112 6.71 5.10 -23.31
N LEU A 113 6.37 4.17 -24.21
CA LEU A 113 7.08 2.90 -24.38
C LEU A 113 8.24 3.08 -25.36
N SER A 114 9.33 2.34 -25.15
CA SER A 114 10.37 2.19 -26.18
C SER A 114 9.83 1.43 -27.38
N GLU A 115 10.56 1.48 -28.49
CA GLU A 115 10.26 0.55 -29.59
C GLU A 115 10.43 -0.90 -29.07
N PRO A 116 9.47 -1.81 -29.32
CA PRO A 116 9.63 -3.21 -28.96
C PRO A 116 10.78 -3.84 -29.73
N GLU A 117 11.66 -4.52 -29.01
CA GLU A 117 12.78 -5.27 -29.58
C GLU A 117 12.48 -6.77 -29.48
N PRO A 118 12.68 -7.55 -30.56
CA PRO A 118 12.56 -9.00 -30.48
C PRO A 118 13.47 -9.60 -29.40
N LEU A 119 12.96 -10.55 -28.63
CA LEU A 119 13.78 -11.30 -27.67
C LEU A 119 14.79 -12.16 -28.47
N PRO A 120 16.12 -12.01 -28.27
CA PRO A 120 17.13 -12.65 -29.12
C PRO A 120 17.06 -14.18 -29.08
N THR A 121 16.70 -14.72 -27.92
CA THR A 121 16.40 -16.12 -27.67
C THR A 121 15.20 -16.17 -26.73
N THR A 122 14.56 -17.33 -26.59
CA THR A 122 13.49 -17.53 -25.60
C THR A 122 14.05 -17.80 -24.20
N ASP A 123 15.33 -17.53 -23.93
CA ASP A 123 15.92 -17.69 -22.60
C ASP A 123 15.44 -16.56 -21.65
N PRO A 124 14.92 -16.90 -20.45
CA PRO A 124 14.54 -15.94 -19.43
C PRO A 124 15.63 -14.94 -19.05
N GLU A 125 16.91 -15.25 -19.24
CA GLU A 125 18.02 -14.35 -18.90
C GLU A 125 17.99 -13.01 -19.66
N HIS A 126 17.29 -12.95 -20.80
CA HIS A 126 17.12 -11.72 -21.57
C HIS A 126 15.96 -10.83 -21.08
N VAL A 127 15.24 -11.26 -20.03
CA VAL A 127 14.13 -10.56 -19.41
C VAL A 127 14.53 -10.08 -18.02
N GLU A 128 14.85 -8.79 -17.91
CA GLU A 128 15.06 -8.12 -16.62
C GLU A 128 13.70 -7.69 -16.04
N VAL A 129 13.25 -8.41 -15.01
CA VAL A 129 12.03 -8.09 -14.25
C VAL A 129 12.10 -6.67 -13.68
N GLY A 130 11.00 -5.92 -13.82
CA GLY A 130 10.91 -4.52 -13.40
C GLY A 130 11.46 -3.52 -14.42
N THR A 131 12.29 -3.97 -15.36
CA THR A 131 12.83 -3.13 -16.46
C THR A 131 12.07 -3.38 -17.75
N HIS A 132 11.92 -4.65 -18.15
CA HIS A 132 11.30 -5.04 -19.42
C HIS A 132 9.81 -5.33 -19.26
N GLY A 133 9.01 -4.84 -20.19
CA GLY A 133 7.66 -5.33 -20.48
C GLY A 133 7.74 -6.35 -21.61
N LEU A 134 6.73 -7.21 -21.71
CA LEU A 134 6.70 -8.29 -22.68
C LEU A 134 5.48 -8.17 -23.60
N ILE A 135 5.69 -8.35 -24.89
CA ILE A 135 4.66 -8.59 -25.90
C ILE A 135 4.84 -10.02 -26.38
N VAL A 136 3.79 -10.83 -26.27
CA VAL A 136 3.76 -12.20 -26.79
C VAL A 136 2.73 -12.27 -27.89
N GLN A 137 3.10 -12.84 -29.04
CA GLN A 137 2.23 -12.98 -30.20
C GLN A 137 2.33 -14.37 -30.84
N ARG A 138 1.17 -14.90 -31.25
CA ARG A 138 1.07 -16.07 -32.14
C ARG A 138 -0.17 -15.98 -33.03
N GLY A 139 0.02 -15.69 -34.30
CA GLY A 139 -1.09 -15.46 -35.23
C GLY A 139 -1.95 -14.27 -34.79
N ARG A 140 -3.22 -14.50 -34.44
CA ARG A 140 -4.14 -13.47 -33.92
C ARG A 140 -4.10 -13.32 -32.39
N ALA A 141 -3.48 -14.26 -31.67
CA ALA A 141 -3.35 -14.21 -30.23
C ALA A 141 -2.23 -13.24 -29.84
N ARG A 142 -2.53 -12.28 -28.96
CA ARG A 142 -1.58 -11.26 -28.53
C ARG A 142 -1.81 -10.87 -27.08
N GLY A 143 -0.73 -10.83 -26.31
CA GLY A 143 -0.73 -10.42 -24.90
C GLY A 143 0.39 -9.42 -24.66
N LEU A 144 0.13 -8.43 -23.81
CA LEU A 144 1.14 -7.51 -23.33
C LEU A 144 1.07 -7.40 -21.82
N LEU A 145 2.23 -7.42 -21.18
CA LEU A 145 2.41 -7.08 -19.78
C LEU A 145 3.44 -5.97 -19.64
N LEU A 146 3.15 -5.00 -18.77
CA LEU A 146 4.03 -3.89 -18.49
C LEU A 146 5.17 -4.29 -17.53
N PRO A 147 6.31 -3.58 -17.52
CA PRO A 147 7.47 -3.92 -16.70
C PRO A 147 7.18 -4.16 -15.21
N GLN A 148 6.27 -3.36 -14.64
CA GLN A 148 5.93 -3.42 -13.22
C GLN A 148 5.10 -4.63 -12.81
N VAL A 149 4.40 -5.29 -13.75
CA VAL A 149 3.45 -6.36 -13.40
C VAL A 149 4.16 -7.53 -12.72
N ALA A 150 5.34 -7.91 -13.22
CA ALA A 150 6.12 -8.97 -12.61
C ALA A 150 6.62 -8.60 -11.20
N VAL A 151 6.98 -7.33 -10.98
CA VAL A 151 7.41 -6.85 -9.66
C VAL A 151 6.23 -6.86 -8.68
N ASP A 152 5.07 -6.37 -9.09
CA ASP A 152 3.86 -6.30 -8.25
C ASP A 152 3.35 -7.69 -7.83
N GLN A 153 3.66 -8.73 -8.62
CA GLN A 153 3.21 -10.10 -8.42
C GLN A 153 4.30 -11.05 -7.92
N ASP A 154 5.50 -10.53 -7.66
CA ASP A 154 6.68 -11.31 -7.25
C ASP A 154 7.03 -12.45 -8.24
N TRP A 155 6.94 -12.14 -9.53
CA TRP A 155 7.27 -13.08 -10.61
C TRP A 155 8.73 -12.98 -11.00
N ASP A 156 9.38 -14.13 -11.11
CA ASP A 156 10.65 -14.25 -11.83
C ASP A 156 10.44 -14.14 -13.35
N ALA A 157 11.53 -14.07 -14.11
CA ALA A 157 11.50 -13.92 -15.56
C ALA A 157 10.74 -15.07 -16.27
N GLU A 158 10.86 -16.30 -15.76
CA GLU A 158 10.13 -17.46 -16.29
C GLU A 158 8.62 -17.34 -16.08
N THR A 159 8.21 -17.03 -14.84
CA THR A 159 6.81 -16.83 -14.50
C THR A 159 6.23 -15.66 -15.29
N PHE A 160 7.01 -14.61 -15.52
CA PHE A 160 6.59 -13.46 -16.30
C PHE A 160 6.34 -13.80 -17.77
N LEU A 161 7.19 -14.63 -18.39
CA LEU A 161 6.98 -15.17 -19.74
C LEU A 161 5.75 -16.09 -19.81
N ASP A 162 5.55 -16.95 -18.80
CA ASP A 162 4.37 -17.82 -18.69
C ASP A 162 3.07 -16.98 -18.61
N GLU A 163 3.07 -15.93 -17.79
CA GLU A 163 1.91 -15.03 -17.63
C GLU A 163 1.68 -14.14 -18.85
N ALA A 164 2.74 -13.73 -19.56
CA ALA A 164 2.59 -13.03 -20.82
C ALA A 164 1.93 -13.92 -21.89
N CYS A 165 2.25 -15.22 -21.90
CA CYS A 165 1.57 -16.22 -22.73
C CYS A 165 0.11 -16.41 -22.32
N ARG A 166 -0.19 -16.53 -21.02
CA ARG A 166 -1.58 -16.60 -20.51
C ARG A 166 -2.38 -15.37 -20.91
N LYS A 167 -1.79 -14.18 -20.83
CA LYS A 167 -2.40 -12.92 -21.24
C LYS A 167 -2.74 -12.88 -22.73
N ALA A 168 -1.93 -13.53 -23.56
CA ALA A 168 -2.19 -13.73 -24.99
C ALA A 168 -3.26 -14.81 -25.27
N GLY A 169 -3.77 -15.51 -24.25
CA GLY A 169 -4.67 -16.64 -24.40
C GLY A 169 -3.98 -17.93 -24.85
N LEU A 170 -2.67 -18.04 -24.60
CA LEU A 170 -1.84 -19.18 -24.96
C LEU A 170 -1.52 -20.06 -23.73
N SER A 171 -1.08 -21.29 -23.96
CA SER A 171 -0.61 -22.16 -22.88
C SER A 171 0.61 -21.53 -22.18
N PRO A 172 0.66 -21.56 -20.84
CA PRO A 172 1.83 -21.11 -20.07
C PRO A 172 2.93 -22.16 -20.22
N ASP A 173 4.01 -21.78 -20.92
CA ASP A 173 5.22 -22.57 -21.29
C ASP A 173 5.51 -22.60 -22.79
N VAL A 174 4.56 -22.18 -23.63
CA VAL A 174 4.66 -22.30 -25.08
C VAL A 174 5.87 -21.56 -25.68
N TRP A 175 6.37 -20.54 -24.96
CA TRP A 175 7.58 -19.80 -25.28
C TRP A 175 8.84 -20.65 -25.25
N ARG A 176 8.90 -21.69 -24.41
CA ARG A 176 10.06 -22.60 -24.31
C ARG A 176 10.32 -23.35 -25.63
N GLY A 177 9.29 -23.51 -26.47
CA GLY A 177 9.39 -24.19 -27.76
C GLY A 177 9.77 -23.30 -28.95
N GLY A 178 9.95 -21.99 -28.76
CA GLY A 178 10.30 -21.05 -29.84
C GLY A 178 9.22 -20.86 -30.91
N THR A 179 7.95 -21.19 -30.59
CA THR A 179 6.82 -21.12 -31.54
C THR A 179 5.95 -19.86 -31.38
N VAL A 180 6.44 -18.89 -30.61
CA VAL A 180 5.78 -17.61 -30.33
C VAL A 180 6.77 -16.48 -30.54
N ASP A 181 6.29 -15.37 -31.08
CA ASP A 181 7.08 -14.16 -31.21
C ASP A 181 7.02 -13.41 -29.88
N ILE A 182 8.17 -13.09 -29.31
CA ILE A 182 8.29 -12.35 -28.06
C ILE A 182 9.11 -11.11 -28.32
N GLU A 183 8.57 -9.96 -27.93
CA GLU A 183 9.28 -8.68 -27.94
C GLU A 183 9.34 -8.15 -26.52
N ARG A 184 10.44 -7.50 -26.18
CA ARG A 184 10.61 -6.76 -24.93
C ARG A 184 10.62 -5.27 -25.22
N PHE A 185 10.14 -4.48 -24.27
CA PHE A 185 10.21 -3.02 -24.34
C PHE A 185 10.47 -2.44 -22.95
N THR A 186 10.92 -1.20 -22.89
CA THR A 186 11.01 -0.41 -21.65
C THR A 186 10.01 0.73 -21.72
N GLY A 187 9.92 1.55 -20.68
CA GLY A 187 9.11 2.76 -20.73
C GLY A 187 9.65 3.88 -19.85
N GLN A 188 9.19 5.09 -20.14
CA GLN A 188 9.49 6.29 -19.37
C GLN A 188 8.19 6.96 -18.96
N VAL A 189 8.05 7.28 -17.68
CA VAL A 189 6.85 7.92 -17.16
C VAL A 189 7.12 9.40 -17.00
N PHE A 190 6.31 10.23 -17.64
CA PHE A 190 6.30 11.68 -17.42
C PHE A 190 5.03 12.03 -16.65
N SER A 191 5.15 12.71 -15.53
CA SER A 191 4.03 12.99 -14.63
C SER A 191 4.05 14.43 -14.18
N GLU A 192 2.88 15.04 -14.07
CA GLU A 192 2.75 16.27 -13.29
C GLU A 192 3.09 16.02 -11.82
N ALA A 193 3.88 16.91 -11.21
CA ALA A 193 4.23 16.86 -9.79
C ALA A 193 3.03 17.18 -8.87
N ARG A 194 2.10 18.00 -9.37
CA ARG A 194 0.81 18.38 -8.75
C ARG A 194 -0.15 18.77 -9.88
N PRO A 195 -1.47 18.83 -9.67
CA PRO A 195 -2.41 19.22 -10.73
C PRO A 195 -1.95 20.50 -11.45
N ARG A 196 -1.77 20.43 -12.78
CA ARG A 196 -1.27 21.52 -13.65
C ARG A 196 0.12 22.05 -13.25
N GLY A 197 0.90 21.24 -12.55
CA GLY A 197 2.23 21.55 -12.08
C GLY A 197 3.31 21.29 -13.12
N THR A 198 4.57 21.40 -12.69
CA THR A 198 5.72 21.00 -13.49
C THR A 198 5.67 19.49 -13.79
N VAL A 199 6.11 19.12 -14.99
CA VAL A 199 6.20 17.72 -15.41
C VAL A 199 7.59 17.19 -15.10
N VAL A 200 7.64 16.05 -14.41
CA VAL A 200 8.86 15.34 -14.01
C VAL A 200 8.87 13.94 -14.60
N GLU A 201 10.06 13.44 -14.95
CA GLU A 201 10.26 12.04 -15.33
C GLU A 201 10.30 11.18 -14.06
N ARG A 202 9.60 10.04 -14.06
CA ARG A 202 9.49 9.11 -12.93
C ARG A 202 9.90 7.70 -13.36
N PRO A 203 10.48 6.91 -12.44
CA PRO A 203 10.71 5.49 -12.68
C PRO A 203 9.38 4.77 -12.96
N LEU A 204 9.36 3.86 -13.92
CA LEU A 204 8.30 2.87 -14.04
C LEU A 204 8.20 2.06 -12.73
N GLY A 205 7.00 1.85 -12.22
CA GLY A 205 6.79 0.95 -11.06
C GLY A 205 6.99 1.55 -9.67
N ARG A 206 7.07 2.89 -9.51
CA ARG A 206 6.79 3.53 -8.21
C ARG A 206 5.35 4.08 -8.20
N PRO A 207 4.56 3.85 -7.13
CA PRO A 207 3.42 4.71 -6.84
C PRO A 207 3.89 6.17 -6.89
N SER A 208 3.15 7.00 -7.60
CA SER A 208 3.41 8.42 -7.80
C SER A 208 3.62 9.15 -6.46
N ASP A 209 4.86 9.53 -6.16
CA ASP A 209 5.42 10.43 -5.14
C ASP A 209 4.53 10.84 -3.95
N ALA A 210 4.87 10.28 -2.78
CA ALA A 210 5.09 11.11 -1.59
C ALA A 210 6.24 12.10 -1.90
N GLY A 211 6.03 13.37 -1.58
CA GLY A 211 6.70 14.50 -2.23
C GLY A 211 8.23 14.56 -2.11
N GLN A 212 8.89 14.84 -3.23
CA GLN A 212 10.19 15.49 -3.24
C GLN A 212 9.98 17.02 -3.25
N ARG A 213 10.41 17.65 -2.15
CA ARG A 213 10.66 19.10 -2.08
C ARG A 213 12.12 19.33 -2.50
N ASP A 214 12.31 20.31 -3.36
CA ASP A 214 13.60 20.80 -3.84
C ASP A 214 14.56 21.16 -2.70
N ALA A 215 15.83 20.89 -2.96
CA ALA A 215 16.95 21.43 -2.22
C ALA A 215 17.08 22.94 -2.49
N GLY A 216 17.04 23.74 -1.42
CA GLY A 216 17.61 25.10 -1.39
C GLY A 216 16.62 26.26 -1.51
N GLY A 217 16.30 26.88 -0.37
CA GLY A 217 15.65 28.20 -0.31
C GLY A 217 14.99 28.46 1.04
N ALA A 218 15.54 29.39 1.82
CA ALA A 218 15.21 29.62 3.22
C ALA A 218 13.78 30.17 3.49
N GLN A 219 13.02 29.41 4.29
CA GLN A 219 12.09 29.74 5.41
C GLN A 219 10.97 30.81 5.27
N PRO A 220 9.79 30.56 5.90
CA PRO A 220 9.60 30.80 7.34
C PRO A 220 9.11 29.57 8.15
N ARG A 221 9.43 29.57 9.45
CA ARG A 221 9.39 28.44 10.41
C ARG A 221 8.00 28.16 11.03
N THR A 222 7.69 26.88 11.21
CA THR A 222 6.94 26.32 12.35
C THR A 222 7.60 24.98 12.76
N ASP A 223 8.20 24.95 13.95
CA ASP A 223 8.68 23.82 14.79
C ASP A 223 9.43 22.55 14.27
N GLY A 224 10.01 22.52 13.07
CA GLY A 224 11.29 21.82 12.79
C GLY A 224 11.47 20.30 13.03
N GLY A 225 10.43 19.50 13.28
CA GLY A 225 10.52 18.02 13.35
C GLY A 225 10.20 17.32 12.01
N THR A 226 10.66 16.07 11.85
CA THR A 226 10.34 15.21 10.69
C THR A 226 8.96 14.55 10.84
N VAL A 227 8.17 14.53 9.77
CA VAL A 227 6.79 13.99 9.78
C VAL A 227 6.68 12.86 8.76
N ARG A 228 6.08 11.74 9.17
CA ARG A 228 5.66 10.67 8.26
C ARG A 228 4.27 11.00 7.72
N GLU A 229 4.19 11.31 6.42
CA GLU A 229 2.93 11.61 5.71
C GLU A 229 2.08 10.35 5.53
N PRO A 230 0.73 10.43 5.49
CA PRO A 230 -0.12 9.26 5.25
C PRO A 230 0.19 8.65 3.87
N ALA A 231 0.30 7.31 3.80
CA ALA A 231 0.64 6.60 2.58
C ALA A 231 -0.59 5.91 1.97
N VAL A 232 -1.61 5.65 2.79
CA VAL A 232 -2.83 4.94 2.38
C VAL A 232 -4.13 5.69 2.69
N ALA A 233 -4.05 6.97 3.06
CA ALA A 233 -5.22 7.85 3.08
C ALA A 233 -5.85 7.93 1.67
N GLY A 234 -7.17 7.77 1.60
CA GLY A 234 -7.92 7.62 0.36
C GLY A 234 -7.99 6.17 -0.14
N GLU A 235 -7.17 5.24 0.35
CA GLU A 235 -7.19 3.84 -0.07
C GLU A 235 -7.77 2.93 1.02
N PHE A 236 -7.16 2.93 2.20
CA PHE A 236 -7.56 2.08 3.33
C PHE A 236 -8.57 2.79 4.24
N TYR A 237 -8.51 4.12 4.31
CA TYR A 237 -9.42 4.97 5.07
C TYR A 237 -9.58 6.31 4.33
N ALA A 238 -10.62 7.10 4.64
CA ALA A 238 -10.89 8.35 3.91
C ALA A 238 -9.76 9.40 4.08
N ASP A 239 -9.43 10.13 3.03
CA ASP A 239 -8.42 11.21 3.01
C ASP A 239 -8.98 12.57 3.48
N ASP A 240 -10.30 12.74 3.44
CA ASP A 240 -11.00 13.88 3.99
C ASP A 240 -11.27 13.70 5.50
N PRO A 241 -10.95 14.69 6.36
CA PRO A 241 -11.09 14.59 7.81
C PRO A 241 -12.51 14.30 8.30
N ASP A 242 -13.53 14.92 7.69
CA ASP A 242 -14.91 14.76 8.16
C ASP A 242 -15.49 13.42 7.72
N THR A 243 -15.14 12.98 6.53
CA THR A 243 -15.44 11.63 6.03
C THR A 243 -14.75 10.57 6.88
N LEU A 244 -13.48 10.77 7.26
CA LEU A 244 -12.75 9.84 8.13
C LEU A 244 -13.36 9.75 9.52
N ARG A 245 -13.74 10.88 10.14
CA ARG A 245 -14.47 10.89 11.42
C ARG A 245 -15.78 10.13 11.33
N THR A 246 -16.48 10.26 10.20
CA THR A 246 -17.74 9.55 9.95
C THR A 246 -17.49 8.05 9.82
N GLN A 247 -16.53 7.65 8.98
CA GLN A 247 -16.14 6.25 8.78
C GLN A 247 -15.70 5.56 10.09
N LEU A 248 -14.97 6.28 10.94
CA LEU A 248 -14.59 5.79 12.27
C LEU A 248 -15.82 5.58 13.14
N ARG A 249 -16.71 6.58 13.26
CA ARG A 249 -17.97 6.43 14.03
C ARG A 249 -18.81 5.27 13.51
N GLU A 250 -18.94 5.13 12.19
CA GLU A 250 -19.68 4.04 11.55
C GLU A 250 -19.05 2.68 11.84
N SER A 251 -17.72 2.59 11.98
CA SER A 251 -17.06 1.37 12.42
C SER A 251 -17.50 0.96 13.83
N PHE A 252 -17.67 1.92 14.76
CA PHE A 252 -18.20 1.62 16.09
C PHE A 252 -19.69 1.23 16.07
N THR A 253 -20.51 1.88 15.24
CA THR A 253 -21.97 1.67 15.21
C THR A 253 -22.44 0.62 14.21
N HIS A 254 -21.53 0.00 13.46
CA HIS A 254 -21.85 -1.05 12.49
C HIS A 254 -22.53 -2.24 13.19
N GLU A 255 -23.32 -3.05 12.45
CA GLU A 255 -24.06 -4.19 13.01
C GLU A 255 -23.16 -5.24 13.69
N ILE A 256 -21.95 -5.44 13.19
CA ILE A 256 -20.92 -6.30 13.81
C ILE A 256 -19.89 -5.51 14.65
N GLY A 257 -20.04 -4.19 14.74
CA GLY A 257 -19.22 -3.32 15.59
C GLY A 257 -19.64 -3.39 17.06
N PRO A 258 -18.94 -2.69 17.96
CA PRO A 258 -19.27 -2.66 19.40
C PRO A 258 -20.60 -1.93 19.73
N GLY A 259 -21.27 -1.35 18.74
CA GLY A 259 -22.55 -0.65 18.85
C GLY A 259 -22.41 0.83 19.22
N ALA A 260 -21.55 1.15 20.19
CA ALA A 260 -21.21 2.54 20.54
C ALA A 260 -19.84 2.61 21.23
N LEU A 261 -19.25 3.80 21.24
CA LEU A 261 -18.22 4.16 22.22
C LEU A 261 -18.91 4.29 23.58
N ALA A 262 -18.96 3.20 24.33
CA ALA A 262 -19.52 3.19 25.68
C ALA A 262 -18.49 3.72 26.67
N ASP A 263 -18.96 4.48 27.67
CA ASP A 263 -18.16 4.77 28.86
C ASP A 263 -17.93 3.46 29.61
N HIS A 264 -16.69 2.99 29.65
CA HIS A 264 -16.35 1.81 30.42
C HIS A 264 -16.23 2.18 31.91
N GLU A 265 -17.08 1.61 32.75
CA GLU A 265 -16.90 1.64 34.20
C GLU A 265 -15.70 0.75 34.58
N GLY A 266 -14.56 1.35 34.91
CA GLY A 266 -13.38 0.66 35.45
C GLY A 266 -12.04 1.17 34.93
N ASP A 267 -11.04 1.21 35.81
CA ASP A 267 -9.71 1.77 35.51
C ASP A 267 -8.74 0.79 34.82
N SER A 268 -9.05 -0.52 34.76
CA SER A 268 -8.11 -1.52 34.24
C SER A 268 -8.11 -1.59 32.72
N ARG A 269 -7.24 -0.81 32.08
CA ARG A 269 -6.99 -0.88 30.64
C ARG A 269 -6.27 -2.19 30.27
N PRO A 270 -6.55 -2.82 29.11
CA PRO A 270 -5.73 -3.93 28.63
C PRO A 270 -4.26 -3.51 28.43
N LEU A 271 -3.34 -4.46 28.60
CA LEU A 271 -1.90 -4.28 28.39
C LEU A 271 -1.52 -4.35 26.91
N ALA A 272 -2.29 -5.13 26.12
CA ALA A 272 -2.16 -5.16 24.67
C ALA A 272 -3.50 -5.36 23.96
N LEU A 273 -3.53 -4.98 22.68
CA LEU A 273 -4.64 -5.18 21.76
C LEU A 273 -4.17 -5.98 20.54
N VAL A 274 -5.06 -6.78 19.97
CA VAL A 274 -4.91 -7.33 18.61
C VAL A 274 -5.98 -6.67 17.73
N ALA A 275 -5.60 -6.11 16.59
CA ALA A 275 -6.53 -5.44 15.68
C ALA A 275 -6.18 -5.68 14.20
N PRO A 276 -7.18 -5.78 13.30
CA PRO A 276 -6.96 -5.96 11.88
C PRO A 276 -6.49 -4.68 11.18
N HIS A 277 -5.94 -4.81 9.97
CA HIS A 277 -5.38 -3.69 9.19
C HIS A 277 -5.83 -3.63 7.73
N ALA A 278 -6.84 -4.39 7.31
CA ALA A 278 -7.49 -4.13 6.03
C ALA A 278 -8.15 -2.73 6.00
N GLY A 279 -8.64 -2.32 4.82
CA GLY A 279 -9.37 -1.05 4.70
C GLY A 279 -10.61 -0.99 5.61
N TYR A 280 -10.91 0.19 6.14
CA TYR A 280 -11.98 0.43 7.12
C TYR A 280 -13.37 -0.05 6.68
N PRO A 281 -13.77 -0.01 5.38
CA PRO A 281 -15.04 -0.61 4.95
C PRO A 281 -15.14 -2.12 5.22
N TYR A 282 -14.00 -2.81 5.35
CA TYR A 282 -13.95 -4.25 5.58
C TYR A 282 -13.70 -4.61 7.04
N SER A 283 -12.61 -4.10 7.62
CA SER A 283 -12.13 -4.52 8.95
C SER A 283 -12.43 -3.50 10.05
N GLY A 284 -12.83 -2.27 9.69
CA GLY A 284 -13.09 -1.18 10.64
C GLY A 284 -14.05 -1.59 11.76
N PRO A 285 -15.22 -2.21 11.45
CA PRO A 285 -16.14 -2.70 12.46
C PRO A 285 -15.52 -3.69 13.46
N VAL A 286 -14.62 -4.56 13.00
CA VAL A 286 -13.91 -5.50 13.88
C VAL A 286 -12.84 -4.78 14.70
N ALA A 287 -12.03 -3.92 14.08
CA ALA A 287 -11.01 -3.14 14.78
C ALA A 287 -11.60 -2.26 15.90
N ALA A 288 -12.78 -1.69 15.68
CA ALA A 288 -13.47 -0.84 16.63
C ALA A 288 -13.69 -1.49 18.00
N HIS A 289 -13.84 -2.81 18.08
CA HIS A 289 -13.95 -3.53 19.36
C HIS A 289 -12.68 -3.37 20.21
N SER A 290 -11.49 -3.53 19.62
CA SER A 290 -10.21 -3.37 20.34
C SER A 290 -10.08 -1.95 20.88
N TYR A 291 -10.37 -0.96 20.04
CA TYR A 291 -10.24 0.46 20.40
C TYR A 291 -11.31 0.92 21.40
N ALA A 292 -12.51 0.34 21.38
CA ALA A 292 -13.53 0.60 22.38
C ALA A 292 -13.00 0.27 23.79
N THR A 293 -12.24 -0.82 23.94
CA THR A 293 -11.73 -1.23 25.27
C THR A 293 -10.76 -0.25 25.94
N ILE A 294 -10.20 0.69 25.17
CA ILE A 294 -9.28 1.73 25.68
C ILE A 294 -9.89 3.13 25.63
N ALA A 295 -11.07 3.28 25.01
CA ALA A 295 -11.79 4.54 24.99
C ALA A 295 -12.27 4.89 26.41
N HIS A 296 -12.11 6.15 26.80
CA HIS A 296 -12.61 6.72 28.07
C HIS A 296 -12.14 6.00 29.36
N ARG A 297 -11.12 5.15 29.30
CA ARG A 297 -10.39 4.62 30.47
C ARG A 297 -9.22 5.53 30.84
N SER A 298 -8.42 5.12 31.83
CA SER A 298 -7.10 5.72 32.08
C SER A 298 -6.31 5.78 30.76
N LYS A 299 -6.01 6.98 30.26
CA LYS A 299 -5.36 7.20 28.97
C LYS A 299 -3.88 6.78 29.04
N PRO A 300 -3.37 5.92 28.15
CA PRO A 300 -1.93 5.64 28.07
C PRO A 300 -1.17 6.88 27.59
N GLU A 301 0.04 7.08 28.11
CA GLU A 301 0.96 8.09 27.59
C GLU A 301 1.42 7.74 26.17
N THR A 302 1.73 6.45 25.96
CA THR A 302 2.33 5.95 24.72
C THR A 302 1.68 4.65 24.25
N VAL A 303 1.50 4.50 22.94
CA VAL A 303 1.03 3.26 22.31
C VAL A 303 2.11 2.72 21.38
N VAL A 304 2.66 1.55 21.68
CA VAL A 304 3.55 0.85 20.75
C VAL A 304 2.69 0.14 19.71
N VAL A 305 2.88 0.44 18.42
CA VAL A 305 2.12 -0.20 17.34
C VAL A 305 3.05 -1.09 16.54
N LEU A 306 2.82 -2.40 16.61
CA LEU A 306 3.55 -3.43 15.90
C LEU A 306 2.75 -3.85 14.67
N GLY A 307 3.33 -3.77 13.48
CA GLY A 307 2.69 -4.25 12.26
C GLY A 307 3.66 -5.02 11.36
N PRO A 308 3.18 -5.95 10.53
CA PRO A 308 4.03 -6.60 9.54
C PRO A 308 4.53 -5.62 8.49
N ASN A 309 5.72 -5.88 7.97
CA ASN A 309 6.29 -5.22 6.81
C ASN A 309 5.92 -6.01 5.55
N HIS A 310 4.80 -5.66 4.92
CA HIS A 310 4.31 -6.27 3.69
C HIS A 310 5.19 -5.93 2.48
N ARG A 311 5.84 -4.76 2.52
CA ARG A 311 6.73 -4.30 1.44
C ARG A 311 8.06 -5.03 1.42
N ARG A 312 8.46 -5.66 2.54
CA ARG A 312 9.74 -6.38 2.70
C ARG A 312 10.96 -5.52 2.38
N VAL A 313 10.86 -4.22 2.64
CA VAL A 313 11.95 -3.25 2.46
C VAL A 313 12.46 -2.75 3.80
N GLY A 314 13.76 -2.46 3.87
CA GLY A 314 14.40 -1.99 5.09
C GLY A 314 14.69 -3.11 6.10
N ALA A 315 14.81 -2.73 7.36
CA ALA A 315 15.18 -3.64 8.43
C ALA A 315 14.05 -4.59 8.88
N ASP A 316 14.48 -5.73 9.44
CA ASP A 316 13.61 -6.75 10.04
C ASP A 316 12.82 -6.25 11.26
N VAL A 317 13.41 -5.35 12.05
CA VAL A 317 12.74 -4.65 13.16
C VAL A 317 12.94 -3.17 12.93
N ALA A 318 12.05 -2.57 12.15
CA ALA A 318 12.16 -1.18 11.72
C ALA A 318 11.35 -0.27 12.65
N VAL A 319 12.03 0.55 13.45
CA VAL A 319 11.42 1.59 14.29
C VAL A 319 11.32 2.88 13.48
N ALA A 320 10.17 3.58 13.51
CA ALA A 320 10.02 4.79 12.72
C ALA A 320 10.99 5.90 13.19
N PRO A 321 11.77 6.51 12.28
CA PRO A 321 12.69 7.60 12.62
C PRO A 321 12.03 8.97 12.68
N SER A 322 10.76 9.10 12.29
CA SER A 322 10.06 10.38 12.31
C SER A 322 9.75 10.85 13.72
N ASP A 323 9.53 12.16 13.87
CA ASP A 323 9.10 12.77 15.13
C ASP A 323 7.58 12.73 15.29
N ARG A 324 6.85 12.74 14.17
CA ARG A 324 5.38 12.75 14.13
C ARG A 324 4.85 11.91 12.97
N TRP A 325 3.61 11.46 13.10
CA TRP A 325 2.84 10.80 12.04
C TRP A 325 1.60 11.63 11.75
N ARG A 326 1.36 11.93 10.47
CA ARG A 326 0.17 12.67 10.03
C ARG A 326 -0.87 11.71 9.49
N THR A 327 -2.12 11.96 9.85
CA THR A 327 -3.32 11.45 9.18
C THR A 327 -4.23 12.64 8.83
N PRO A 328 -5.35 12.43 8.12
CA PRO A 328 -6.34 13.49 7.93
C PRO A 328 -6.91 14.07 9.23
N LEU A 329 -6.88 13.33 10.35
CA LEU A 329 -7.35 13.83 11.65
C LEU A 329 -6.35 14.76 12.35
N GLY A 330 -5.10 14.82 11.89
CA GLY A 330 -4.03 15.61 12.48
C GLY A 330 -2.74 14.81 12.70
N GLU A 331 -1.84 15.38 13.50
CA GLU A 331 -0.54 14.78 13.80
C GLU A 331 -0.54 14.10 15.17
N THR A 332 0.20 13.01 15.27
CA THR A 332 0.47 12.26 16.50
C THR A 332 1.98 12.17 16.71
N SER A 333 2.46 12.45 17.93
CA SER A 333 3.89 12.42 18.26
C SER A 333 4.44 11.00 18.38
N VAL A 334 5.71 10.82 18.03
CA VAL A 334 6.47 9.60 18.31
C VAL A 334 7.19 9.75 19.66
N ASP A 335 7.05 8.78 20.56
CA ASP A 335 7.83 8.74 21.80
C ASP A 335 9.28 8.35 21.49
N ARG A 336 10.11 9.36 21.23
CA ARG A 336 11.54 9.20 20.89
C ARG A 336 12.34 8.48 21.96
N GLY A 337 11.98 8.66 23.23
CA GLY A 337 12.70 8.03 24.35
C GLY A 337 12.46 6.52 24.37
N LEU A 338 11.19 6.11 24.27
CA LEU A 338 10.86 4.70 24.19
C LEU A 338 11.33 4.07 22.87
N ALA A 339 11.21 4.78 21.75
CA ALA A 339 11.71 4.32 20.45
C ALA A 339 13.22 4.04 20.47
N GLN A 340 14.02 4.94 21.06
CA GLN A 340 15.46 4.72 21.22
C GLN A 340 15.75 3.52 22.13
N ALA A 341 15.02 3.38 23.25
CA ALA A 341 15.20 2.24 24.15
C ALA A 341 14.92 0.89 23.47
N VAL A 342 13.98 0.85 22.51
CA VAL A 342 13.74 -0.34 21.69
C VAL A 342 14.90 -0.59 20.74
N VAL A 343 15.40 0.42 20.02
CA VAL A 343 16.55 0.28 19.12
C VAL A 343 17.81 -0.20 19.87
N ASP A 344 18.04 0.30 21.08
CA ASP A 344 19.21 -0.07 21.89
C ASP A 344 19.11 -1.49 22.47
N GLY A 345 17.89 -1.99 22.68
CA GLY A 345 17.63 -3.25 23.38
C GLY A 345 17.30 -4.44 22.49
N ALA A 346 16.65 -4.21 21.34
CA ALA A 346 16.10 -5.28 20.51
C ALA A 346 17.07 -5.69 19.41
N ASP A 347 17.23 -7.01 19.25
CA ASP A 347 18.12 -7.59 18.24
C ASP A 347 17.71 -7.23 16.81
N GLY A 348 18.61 -6.53 16.11
CA GLY A 348 18.38 -6.07 14.73
C GLY A 348 17.39 -4.91 14.61
N ALA A 349 17.04 -4.25 15.72
CA ALA A 349 16.22 -3.04 15.67
C ALA A 349 17.03 -1.84 15.17
N THR A 350 16.44 -1.07 14.26
CA THR A 350 17.04 0.17 13.76
C THR A 350 15.97 1.18 13.40
N PHE A 351 16.35 2.45 13.44
CA PHE A 351 15.57 3.51 12.84
C PHE A 351 15.61 3.39 11.31
N ASP A 352 14.44 3.24 10.69
CA ASP A 352 14.34 3.01 9.25
C ASP A 352 13.10 3.70 8.68
N ALA A 353 13.28 4.74 7.86
CA ALA A 353 12.17 5.45 7.23
C ALA A 353 11.56 4.64 6.09
N VAL A 354 12.41 3.93 5.33
CA VAL A 354 12.03 3.24 4.09
C VAL A 354 11.02 2.14 4.37
N ALA A 355 11.21 1.41 5.48
CA ALA A 355 10.26 0.39 5.93
C ALA A 355 8.87 0.95 6.28
N HIS A 356 8.73 2.25 6.56
CA HIS A 356 7.48 2.89 6.96
C HIS A 356 6.84 3.77 5.86
N GLU A 357 7.60 4.16 4.84
CA GLU A 357 7.19 5.13 3.81
C GLU A 357 5.91 4.74 3.07
N THR A 358 5.75 3.45 2.74
CA THR A 358 4.60 2.93 1.98
C THR A 358 3.92 1.73 2.65
N GLU A 359 4.31 1.45 3.90
CA GLU A 359 3.71 0.39 4.72
C GLU A 359 2.45 0.91 5.41
N HIS A 360 1.41 0.08 5.41
CA HIS A 360 0.08 0.45 5.86
C HIS A 360 -0.28 -0.16 7.22
N SER A 361 0.32 -1.29 7.57
CA SER A 361 -0.11 -2.10 8.72
C SER A 361 -0.10 -1.35 10.05
N VAL A 362 0.87 -0.45 10.26
CA VAL A 362 0.93 0.45 11.42
C VAL A 362 0.07 1.70 11.21
N GLU A 363 0.09 2.28 10.00
CA GLU A 363 -0.64 3.51 9.68
C GLU A 363 -2.13 3.41 9.95
N VAL A 364 -2.77 2.32 9.51
CA VAL A 364 -4.23 2.16 9.63
C VAL A 364 -4.73 2.06 11.07
N GLN A 365 -3.83 1.83 12.03
CA GLN A 365 -4.15 1.85 13.46
C GLN A 365 -4.20 3.29 14.01
N VAL A 366 -3.47 4.23 13.39
CA VAL A 366 -3.30 5.60 13.90
C VAL A 366 -4.60 6.42 13.92
N PRO A 367 -5.47 6.42 12.88
CA PRO A 367 -6.72 7.16 12.96
C PRO A 367 -7.66 6.65 14.05
N PHE A 368 -7.70 5.34 14.31
CA PHE A 368 -8.45 4.78 15.45
C PHE A 368 -7.90 5.28 16.79
N LEU A 369 -6.58 5.30 16.96
CA LEU A 369 -5.94 5.86 18.16
C LEU A 369 -6.28 7.34 18.34
N GLN A 370 -6.18 8.15 17.30
CA GLN A 370 -6.55 9.57 17.33
C GLN A 370 -8.04 9.79 17.61
N HIS A 371 -8.89 8.85 17.22
CA HIS A 371 -10.33 8.91 17.47
C HIS A 371 -10.69 8.67 18.94
N VAL A 372 -10.03 7.70 19.58
CA VAL A 372 -10.38 7.26 20.95
C VAL A 372 -9.49 7.84 22.04
N LEU A 373 -8.28 8.31 21.68
CA LEU A 373 -7.30 8.91 22.60
C LEU A 373 -6.89 10.31 22.09
N ALA A 374 -7.22 11.35 22.84
CA ALA A 374 -6.66 12.69 22.60
C ALA A 374 -5.17 12.72 22.97
N ASP A 375 -4.31 13.38 22.19
CA ASP A 375 -2.89 13.65 22.51
C ASP A 375 -2.04 12.45 22.97
N VAL A 376 -2.24 11.27 22.37
CA VAL A 376 -1.42 10.07 22.67
C VAL A 376 -0.12 10.09 21.84
N SER A 377 0.99 9.61 22.40
CA SER A 377 2.21 9.36 21.61
C SER A 377 2.25 7.92 21.11
N ILE A 378 2.95 7.65 20.00
CA ILE A 378 3.10 6.30 19.46
C ILE A 378 4.56 5.87 19.34
N VAL A 379 4.81 4.57 19.26
CA VAL A 379 6.08 3.99 18.80
C VAL A 379 5.76 3.03 17.65
N PRO A 380 5.89 3.48 16.38
CA PRO A 380 5.60 2.67 15.20
C PRO A 380 6.74 1.68 14.94
N ILE A 381 6.45 0.39 14.83
CA ILE A 381 7.44 -0.66 14.53
C ILE A 381 6.90 -1.59 13.44
N CYS A 382 7.62 -1.65 12.31
CA CYS A 382 7.36 -2.58 11.23
C CYS A 382 8.24 -3.84 11.39
N LEU A 383 7.64 -5.02 11.26
CA LEU A 383 8.30 -6.30 11.48
C LEU A 383 8.40 -7.10 10.18
N GLY A 384 9.63 -7.37 9.76
CA GLY A 384 9.96 -8.30 8.68
C GLY A 384 9.90 -9.77 9.13
N ALA A 385 10.70 -10.61 8.48
CA ALA A 385 10.68 -12.06 8.69
C ALA A 385 11.55 -12.50 9.89
N ILE A 386 11.13 -12.14 11.11
CA ILE A 386 11.94 -12.37 12.32
C ILE A 386 11.75 -13.75 12.97
N GLY A 387 10.62 -14.43 12.72
CA GLY A 387 10.30 -15.71 13.35
C GLY A 387 9.92 -15.61 14.83
N HIS A 388 9.53 -16.73 15.43
CA HIS A 388 8.95 -16.77 16.79
C HIS A 388 9.94 -16.37 17.89
N ASP A 389 11.16 -16.92 17.91
CA ASP A 389 12.14 -16.66 18.98
C ASP A 389 12.52 -15.17 19.04
N ARG A 390 12.80 -14.54 17.89
CA ARG A 390 13.10 -13.10 17.83
C ARG A 390 11.88 -12.26 18.17
N ALA A 391 10.67 -12.66 17.77
CA ALA A 391 9.45 -11.96 18.16
C ALA A 391 9.19 -12.03 19.68
N ALA A 392 9.42 -13.18 20.31
CA ALA A 392 9.33 -13.33 21.76
C ALA A 392 10.40 -12.50 22.48
N SER A 393 11.64 -12.49 21.98
CA SER A 393 12.72 -11.64 22.50
C SER A 393 12.41 -10.14 22.38
N LEU A 394 11.81 -9.73 21.25
CA LEU A 394 11.33 -8.36 21.05
C LEU A 394 10.23 -8.02 22.07
N GLY A 395 9.28 -8.92 22.31
CA GLY A 395 8.25 -8.73 23.33
C GLY A 395 8.84 -8.50 24.74
N ALA A 396 9.83 -9.30 25.12
CA ALA A 396 10.53 -9.13 26.39
C ALA A 396 11.28 -7.79 26.47
N THR A 397 11.91 -7.41 25.36
CA THR A 397 12.60 -6.11 25.25
C THR A 397 11.63 -4.95 25.39
N LEU A 398 10.46 -5.03 24.74
CA LEU A 398 9.42 -4.00 24.84
C LEU A 398 8.94 -3.84 26.29
N SER A 399 8.68 -4.93 27.01
CA SER A 399 8.33 -4.87 28.43
C SER A 399 9.40 -4.15 29.24
N SER A 400 10.65 -4.59 29.12
CA SER A 400 11.79 -3.98 29.83
C SER A 400 12.00 -2.50 29.48
N ALA A 401 11.85 -2.13 28.20
CA ALA A 401 12.00 -0.75 27.73
C ALA A 401 10.89 0.16 28.28
N ILE A 402 9.64 -0.30 28.29
CA ILE A 402 8.49 0.42 28.87
C ILE A 402 8.72 0.66 30.37
N ASP A 403 9.08 -0.40 31.11
CA ASP A 403 9.28 -0.32 32.56
C ASP A 403 10.46 0.59 32.93
N ARG A 404 11.59 0.47 32.23
CA ARG A 404 12.78 1.31 32.47
C ARG A 404 12.55 2.77 32.13
N ALA A 405 11.75 3.05 31.10
CA ALA A 405 11.38 4.40 30.73
C ALA A 405 10.33 5.00 31.70
N GLY A 406 9.72 4.18 32.57
CA GLY A 406 8.64 4.58 33.47
C GLY A 406 7.41 5.07 32.70
N ARG A 407 7.15 4.50 31.53
CA ARG A 407 6.08 4.92 30.62
C ARG A 407 4.80 4.16 30.88
N ASP A 408 3.68 4.87 30.96
CA ASP A 408 2.37 4.22 30.89
C ASP A 408 2.04 3.89 29.43
N ALA A 409 2.32 2.65 29.01
CA ALA A 409 2.16 2.22 27.63
C ALA A 409 1.25 0.99 27.46
N ILE A 410 0.62 0.91 26.29
CA ILE A 410 -0.02 -0.32 25.77
C ILE A 410 0.60 -0.70 24.43
N ILE A 411 0.35 -1.93 24.00
CA ILE A 411 0.87 -2.46 22.74
C ILE A 411 -0.29 -2.84 21.82
N VAL A 412 -0.25 -2.43 20.55
CA VAL A 412 -1.20 -2.85 19.52
C VAL A 412 -0.47 -3.76 18.55
N ALA A 413 -0.91 -5.02 18.44
CA ALA A 413 -0.53 -5.94 17.40
C ALA A 413 -1.50 -5.83 16.22
N SER A 414 -0.99 -5.32 15.10
CA SER A 414 -1.72 -5.17 13.85
C SER A 414 -1.62 -6.45 13.01
N THR A 415 -2.73 -7.16 12.82
CA THR A 415 -2.78 -8.40 12.03
C THR A 415 -4.15 -8.71 11.45
N ASP A 416 -4.17 -9.10 10.17
CA ASP A 416 -5.25 -9.88 9.58
C ASP A 416 -4.95 -11.39 9.71
N LEU A 417 -5.99 -12.24 9.64
CA LEU A 417 -5.90 -13.70 9.76
C LEU A 417 -5.98 -14.38 8.38
N THR A 418 -6.76 -15.45 8.21
CA THR A 418 -6.80 -16.23 6.96
C THR A 418 -7.03 -15.35 5.73
N HIS A 419 -6.31 -15.62 4.65
CA HIS A 419 -6.46 -15.00 3.34
C HIS A 419 -6.98 -15.99 2.30
N TYR A 420 -7.92 -15.54 1.48
CA TYR A 420 -8.32 -16.17 0.22
C TYR A 420 -8.97 -17.55 0.35
N GLN A 421 -9.64 -17.82 1.46
CA GLN A 421 -10.50 -19.00 1.64
C GLN A 421 -11.97 -18.63 1.54
N SER A 422 -12.86 -19.62 1.46
CA SER A 422 -14.30 -19.36 1.62
C SER A 422 -14.60 -18.89 3.05
N HIS A 423 -15.72 -18.19 3.22
CA HIS A 423 -16.18 -17.70 4.53
C HIS A 423 -16.11 -18.78 5.63
N ASP A 424 -16.80 -19.90 5.45
CA ASP A 424 -16.82 -20.99 6.45
C ASP A 424 -15.44 -21.61 6.71
N ALA A 425 -14.62 -21.77 5.66
CA ALA A 425 -13.28 -22.33 5.79
C ALA A 425 -12.35 -21.39 6.58
N ALA A 426 -12.46 -20.08 6.36
CA ALA A 426 -11.70 -19.08 7.13
C ALA A 426 -12.09 -19.13 8.62
N ARG A 427 -13.38 -19.22 8.94
CA ARG A 427 -13.85 -19.30 10.35
C ARG A 427 -13.27 -20.52 11.07
N GLU A 428 -13.24 -21.66 10.40
CA GLU A 428 -12.67 -22.89 10.96
C GLU A 428 -11.16 -22.81 11.07
N ALA A 429 -10.49 -22.28 10.04
CA ALA A 429 -9.05 -22.17 10.00
C ALA A 429 -8.49 -21.22 11.07
N ASP A 430 -9.21 -20.13 11.37
CA ASP A 430 -8.85 -19.07 12.31
C ASP A 430 -9.18 -19.40 13.76
N ARG A 431 -10.08 -20.37 14.02
CA ARG A 431 -10.47 -20.75 15.39
C ARG A 431 -9.26 -21.07 16.29
N PRO A 432 -8.30 -21.92 15.90
CA PRO A 432 -7.15 -22.23 16.75
C PRO A 432 -6.22 -21.03 17.00
N ILE A 433 -6.15 -20.05 16.10
CA ILE A 433 -5.38 -18.82 16.34
C ILE A 433 -6.05 -17.99 17.43
N ARG A 434 -7.39 -17.87 17.41
CA ARG A 434 -8.14 -17.14 18.44
C ARG A 434 -7.99 -17.80 19.81
N GLU A 435 -8.14 -19.13 19.88
CA GLU A 435 -7.93 -19.90 21.11
C GLU A 435 -6.50 -19.70 21.66
N ALA A 436 -5.50 -19.63 20.78
CA ALA A 436 -4.12 -19.34 21.18
C ALA A 436 -3.93 -17.89 21.69
N ILE A 437 -4.63 -16.91 21.11
CA ILE A 437 -4.63 -15.52 21.59
C ILE A 437 -5.28 -15.44 22.98
N GLU A 438 -6.41 -16.11 23.21
CA GLU A 438 -7.10 -16.14 24.51
C GLU A 438 -6.21 -16.76 25.60
N ALA A 439 -5.45 -17.81 25.26
CA ALA A 439 -4.56 -18.51 26.17
C ALA A 439 -3.14 -17.89 26.27
N LEU A 440 -2.85 -16.80 25.55
CA LEU A 440 -1.50 -16.23 25.40
C LEU A 440 -0.45 -17.27 24.97
N ASP A 441 -0.86 -18.29 24.20
CA ASP A 441 0.00 -19.37 23.71
C ASP A 441 0.70 -18.95 22.41
N THR A 442 1.84 -18.28 22.57
CA THR A 442 2.70 -17.84 21.46
C THR A 442 3.22 -19.01 20.62
N ASP A 443 3.38 -20.20 21.22
CA ASP A 443 3.92 -21.36 20.52
C ASP A 443 2.84 -22.03 19.66
N ALA A 444 1.58 -22.00 20.09
CA ALA A 444 0.45 -22.44 19.27
C ALA A 444 0.29 -21.57 18.02
N ILE A 445 0.42 -20.25 18.14
CA ILE A 445 0.42 -19.34 16.98
C ILE A 445 1.54 -19.73 16.02
N ALA A 446 2.78 -19.90 16.50
CA ALA A 446 3.91 -20.27 15.67
C ALA A 446 3.73 -21.63 14.99
N ARG A 447 3.25 -22.66 15.71
CA ARG A 447 2.94 -23.98 15.14
C ARG A 447 1.90 -23.87 14.03
N ARG A 448 0.88 -23.02 14.21
CA ARG A 448 -0.20 -22.86 13.23
C ARG A 448 0.29 -22.17 11.96
N VAL A 449 1.07 -21.10 12.09
CA VAL A 449 1.71 -20.42 10.96
C VAL A 449 2.66 -21.37 10.22
N ALA A 450 3.50 -22.12 10.95
CA ALA A 450 4.38 -23.13 10.35
C ALA A 450 3.63 -24.24 9.62
N SER A 451 2.39 -24.54 10.02
CA SER A 451 1.50 -25.48 9.32
C SER A 451 0.78 -24.91 8.09
N GLY A 452 1.12 -23.68 7.67
CA GLY A 452 0.58 -23.04 6.47
C GLY A 452 -0.65 -22.17 6.70
N HIS A 453 -0.98 -21.82 7.94
CA HIS A 453 -2.02 -20.84 8.21
C HIS A 453 -1.58 -19.44 7.77
N SER A 454 -2.41 -18.78 6.96
CA SER A 454 -2.13 -17.42 6.50
C SER A 454 -2.52 -16.42 7.58
N MET A 455 -1.57 -15.61 8.02
CA MET A 455 -1.74 -14.55 9.00
C MET A 455 -0.67 -13.50 8.68
N CYS A 456 -1.05 -12.22 8.57
CA CYS A 456 -0.12 -11.18 8.13
C CYS A 456 0.86 -10.78 9.25
N GLY A 457 0.38 -10.66 10.49
CA GLY A 457 1.16 -10.18 11.64
C GLY A 457 1.35 -11.19 12.78
N PRO A 458 1.77 -12.46 12.52
CA PRO A 458 1.95 -13.44 13.59
C PRO A 458 3.03 -13.00 14.58
N TRP A 459 4.09 -12.36 14.11
CA TRP A 459 5.22 -11.92 14.94
C TRP A 459 4.91 -10.65 15.72
N ALA A 460 4.09 -9.74 15.17
CA ALA A 460 3.54 -8.62 15.92
C ALA A 460 2.66 -9.13 17.08
N THR A 461 1.84 -10.14 16.80
CA THR A 461 0.97 -10.78 17.80
C THR A 461 1.80 -11.48 18.89
N VAL A 462 2.77 -12.30 18.52
CA VAL A 462 3.66 -12.99 19.48
C VAL A 462 4.40 -11.98 20.37
N ALA A 463 4.97 -10.91 19.79
CA ALA A 463 5.69 -9.88 20.55
C ALA A 463 4.75 -9.15 21.53
N ALA A 464 3.54 -8.79 21.11
CA ALA A 464 2.55 -8.13 21.97
C ALA A 464 2.06 -9.02 23.11
N LEU A 465 1.71 -10.29 22.83
CA LEU A 465 1.29 -11.25 23.85
C LEU A 465 2.41 -11.50 24.86
N ARG A 466 3.65 -11.65 24.38
CA ARG A 466 4.80 -11.86 25.24
C ARG A 466 5.07 -10.67 26.15
N ALA A 467 5.06 -9.46 25.60
CA ALA A 467 5.23 -8.23 26.36
C ALA A 467 4.12 -8.02 27.39
N ALA A 468 2.85 -8.28 27.02
CA ALA A 468 1.73 -8.19 27.94
C ALA A 468 1.86 -9.19 29.11
N ARG A 469 2.25 -10.44 28.82
CA ARG A 469 2.47 -11.46 29.86
C ARG A 469 3.56 -11.09 30.85
N GLU A 470 4.65 -10.50 30.38
CA GLU A 470 5.73 -10.02 31.26
C GLU A 470 5.29 -8.85 32.16
N ARG A 471 4.30 -8.08 31.72
CA ARG A 471 3.68 -6.98 32.46
C ARG A 471 2.49 -7.42 33.32
N GLY A 472 2.27 -8.73 33.44
CA GLY A 472 1.28 -9.32 34.34
C GLY A 472 0.01 -9.83 33.69
N ALA A 473 -0.11 -9.80 32.36
CA ALA A 473 -1.27 -10.37 31.69
C ALA A 473 -1.32 -11.90 31.85
N ASP A 474 -2.51 -12.42 32.13
CA ASP A 474 -2.76 -13.85 32.29
C ASP A 474 -3.81 -14.41 31.32
N SER A 475 -4.55 -13.53 30.63
CA SER A 475 -5.65 -13.92 29.76
C SER A 475 -5.87 -12.94 28.61
N GLY A 476 -6.44 -13.46 27.52
CA GLY A 476 -6.88 -12.70 26.36
C GLY A 476 -8.38 -12.87 26.17
N ASP A 477 -9.06 -11.77 25.82
CA ASP A 477 -10.47 -11.77 25.46
C ASP A 477 -10.60 -11.51 23.96
N VAL A 478 -11.00 -12.51 23.18
CA VAL A 478 -11.38 -12.30 21.78
C VAL A 478 -12.76 -11.63 21.76
N LEU A 479 -12.75 -10.34 21.44
CA LEU A 479 -13.92 -9.46 21.52
C LEU A 479 -14.89 -9.70 20.36
N THR A 480 -14.34 -9.87 19.16
CA THR A 480 -15.12 -10.25 17.99
C THR A 480 -14.24 -10.92 16.95
N TYR A 481 -14.91 -11.63 16.06
CA TYR A 481 -14.33 -12.17 14.83
C TYR A 481 -15.35 -12.09 13.70
N ALA A 482 -14.86 -11.65 12.55
CA ALA A 482 -15.63 -11.65 11.32
C ALA A 482 -14.69 -11.85 10.13
N THR A 483 -15.25 -11.96 8.95
CA THR A 483 -14.50 -12.00 7.70
C THR A 483 -14.90 -10.82 6.83
N SER A 484 -14.16 -10.55 5.76
CA SER A 484 -14.56 -9.55 4.77
C SER A 484 -15.93 -9.83 4.13
N GLY A 485 -16.40 -11.08 4.14
CA GLY A 485 -17.75 -11.44 3.68
C GLY A 485 -18.88 -11.03 4.62
N ASP A 486 -18.57 -10.67 5.87
CA ASP A 486 -19.52 -10.15 6.85
C ASP A 486 -19.65 -8.62 6.80
N THR A 487 -18.91 -7.96 5.89
CA THR A 487 -18.90 -6.50 5.72
C THR A 487 -19.03 -6.14 4.23
N ALA A 488 -18.08 -5.38 3.67
CA ALA A 488 -18.16 -4.89 2.28
C ALA A 488 -17.71 -5.92 1.21
N GLY A 489 -17.25 -7.11 1.59
CA GLY A 489 -16.71 -8.13 0.70
C GLY A 489 -17.69 -9.26 0.32
N SER A 490 -17.31 -10.08 -0.65
CA SER A 490 -18.08 -11.27 -1.07
C SER A 490 -17.65 -12.53 -0.32
N PRO A 491 -18.55 -13.49 -0.02
CA PRO A 491 -18.24 -14.66 0.81
C PRO A 491 -17.37 -15.73 0.13
N GLY A 492 -17.14 -15.63 -1.19
CA GLY A 492 -16.43 -16.66 -1.96
C GLY A 492 -14.92 -16.71 -1.73
N ARG A 493 -14.32 -15.58 -1.34
CA ARG A 493 -12.88 -15.45 -1.09
C ARG A 493 -12.64 -14.31 -0.10
N VAL A 494 -12.45 -14.64 1.18
CA VAL A 494 -12.46 -13.68 2.28
C VAL A 494 -11.09 -13.47 2.93
N VAL A 495 -11.00 -12.41 3.73
CA VAL A 495 -9.94 -12.21 4.74
C VAL A 495 -10.56 -12.30 6.13
N GLY A 496 -9.94 -13.02 7.06
CA GLY A 496 -10.37 -13.14 8.44
C GLY A 496 -9.87 -11.99 9.31
N TYR A 497 -10.72 -11.49 10.21
CA TYR A 497 -10.44 -10.37 11.10
C TYR A 497 -10.74 -10.75 12.54
N CYS A 498 -9.80 -10.47 13.44
CA CYS A 498 -9.95 -10.71 14.87
C CYS A 498 -9.63 -9.44 15.64
N SER A 499 -10.44 -9.18 16.67
CA SER A 499 -10.18 -8.15 17.67
C SER A 499 -10.06 -8.82 19.03
N ALA A 500 -9.00 -8.48 19.78
CA ALA A 500 -8.79 -9.00 21.12
C ALA A 500 -8.17 -7.96 22.06
N ALA A 501 -8.41 -8.13 23.35
CA ALA A 501 -7.82 -7.36 24.43
C ALA A 501 -7.11 -8.30 25.42
N ILE A 502 -5.89 -7.96 25.83
CA ILE A 502 -5.01 -8.79 26.65
C ILE A 502 -4.86 -8.14 28.03
N ARG A 503 -5.14 -8.88 29.11
CA ARG A 503 -5.28 -8.34 30.47
C ARG A 503 -4.44 -9.07 31.49
#